data_AF-A0A975P2J7-F1
#
_entry.id   AF-A0A975P2J7-F1
#
_cell.length_a   1.000
_cell.length_b   1.000
_cell.length_c   1.000
_cell.angle_alpha   90.00
_cell.angle_beta   90.00
_cell.angle_gamma   90.00
#
_symmetry.space_group_name_H-M   'P 1'
#
loop_
_entity.id
_entity.type
_entity.pdbx_description
1 polymer ?
#
loop_
_entity_poly.entity_id
_entity_poly.type
_entity_poly.pdbx_seq_one_letter_code
_entity_poly.pdbx_strand_id
1 'polypeptide(L)'
;MSEPKLEVPAELRDLAEKTIDQAEKAFGMFFDAAGKSMESIPNPGTEISKQALSFTEQNMKAAFDHARRLVHATDLQEAMRIQSEFLKSQFTNAGEHMRQITGGVMSAAKEASKDKF
;
A
#
# COMPACT_ATOMS: atom_id res chain seq x y z
N MET A 1 -16.43 20.80 -28.92
CA MET A 1 -16.37 21.30 -27.54
C MET A 1 -14.98 20.94 -27.03
N SER A 2 -14.16 21.93 -26.68
CA SER A 2 -12.81 21.68 -26.19
C SER A 2 -12.91 21.13 -24.77
N GLU A 3 -12.46 19.90 -24.55
CA GLU A 3 -12.31 19.37 -23.19
C GLU A 3 -11.36 20.29 -22.40
N PRO A 4 -11.70 20.65 -21.15
CA PRO A 4 -10.79 21.41 -20.32
C PRO A 4 -9.57 20.54 -20.05
N LYS A 5 -8.46 20.84 -20.74
CA LYS A 5 -7.15 20.30 -20.36
C LYS A 5 -6.90 20.74 -18.93
N LEU A 6 -6.66 19.77 -18.05
CA LEU A 6 -6.17 20.02 -16.71
C LEU A 6 -4.72 20.49 -16.84
N GLU A 7 -4.53 21.77 -17.16
CA GLU A 7 -3.22 22.41 -17.21
C GLU A 7 -2.77 22.70 -15.78
N VAL A 8 -2.35 21.66 -15.06
CA VAL A 8 -1.58 21.84 -13.84
C VAL A 8 -0.24 22.48 -14.25
N PRO A 9 0.10 23.67 -13.73
CA PRO A 9 1.40 24.31 -13.99
C PRO A 9 2.54 23.35 -13.72
N ALA A 10 3.57 23.35 -14.57
CA ALA A 10 4.72 22.46 -14.45
C ALA A 10 5.39 22.59 -13.08
N GLU A 11 5.44 23.79 -12.52
CA GLU A 11 6.01 24.06 -11.21
C GLU A 11 5.22 23.40 -10.08
N LEU A 12 3.89 23.34 -10.19
CA LEU A 12 3.04 22.65 -9.22
C LEU A 12 3.17 21.13 -9.34
N ARG A 13 3.33 20.62 -10.56
CA ARG A 13 3.62 19.20 -10.82
C ARG A 13 4.96 18.79 -10.20
N ASP A 14 6.02 19.54 -10.49
CA ASP A 14 7.37 19.30 -9.94
C ASP A 14 7.39 19.37 -8.41
N LEU A 15 6.64 20.32 -7.83
CA LEU A 15 6.51 20.43 -6.37
C LEU A 15 5.78 19.22 -5.79
N ALA A 16 4.70 18.76 -6.44
CA ALA A 16 3.94 17.60 -6.00
C ALA A 16 4.80 16.32 -6.09
N GLU A 17 5.55 16.11 -7.17
CA GLU A 17 6.51 15.00 -7.32
C GLU A 17 7.53 14.99 -6.18
N LYS A 18 8.21 16.12 -5.94
CA LYS A 18 9.17 16.25 -4.84
C LYS A 18 8.54 15.94 -3.48
N THR A 19 7.30 16.37 -3.27
CA THR A 19 6.57 16.13 -2.02
C THR A 19 6.24 14.64 -1.87
N ILE A 20 5.82 13.97 -2.95
CA ILE A 20 5.55 12.53 -2.96
C ILE A 20 6.82 11.75 -2.66
N ASP A 21 7.94 12.08 -3.30
CA ASP A 21 9.22 11.40 -3.08
C ASP A 21 9.75 11.59 -1.65
N GLN A 22 9.61 12.79 -1.10
CA GLN A 22 9.98 13.07 0.30
C GLN A 22 9.09 12.30 1.28
N ALA A 23 7.79 12.25 1.02
CA ALA A 23 6.85 11.49 1.83
C ALA A 23 7.16 9.99 1.78
N GLU A 24 7.35 9.41 0.59
CA GLU A 24 7.69 7.99 0.45
C GLU A 24 8.98 7.65 1.19
N LYS A 25 10.01 8.50 1.09
CA LYS A 25 11.25 8.31 1.85
C LYS A 25 11.01 8.34 3.36
N ALA A 26 10.22 9.29 3.85
CA ALA A 26 9.91 9.40 5.28
C ALA A 26 9.15 8.17 5.80
N PHE A 27 8.18 7.69 5.04
CA PHE A 27 7.45 6.47 5.36
C PHE A 27 8.33 5.23 5.29
N GLY A 28 9.25 5.13 4.31
CA GLY A 28 10.23 4.05 4.25
C GLY A 28 11.09 3.99 5.52
N MET A 29 11.61 5.13 5.99
CA MET A 29 12.36 5.18 7.25
C MET A 29 11.51 4.76 8.46
N PHE A 30 10.21 5.09 8.47
CA PHE A 30 9.30 4.66 9.51
C PHE A 30 9.08 3.14 9.50
N PHE A 31 8.82 2.53 8.33
CA PHE A 31 8.65 1.08 8.20
C PHE A 31 9.92 0.33 8.60
N ASP A 32 11.09 0.82 8.20
CA ASP A 32 12.39 0.24 8.60
C ASP A 32 12.56 0.25 10.13
N ALA A 33 12.23 1.37 10.79
CA ALA A 33 12.32 1.49 12.23
C ALA A 33 11.31 0.59 12.95
N ALA A 34 10.07 0.53 12.45
CA ALA A 34 9.03 -0.35 12.98
C ALA A 34 9.43 -1.82 12.86
N GLY A 35 9.94 -2.25 11.71
CA GLY A 35 10.43 -3.61 11.48
C GLY A 35 11.54 -4.00 12.46
N LYS A 36 12.57 -3.16 12.61
CA LYS A 36 13.66 -3.38 13.58
C LYS A 36 13.17 -3.46 15.02
N SER A 37 12.20 -2.62 15.41
CA SER A 37 11.63 -2.64 16.75
C SER A 37 10.94 -3.98 17.05
N MET A 38 10.28 -4.56 16.05
CA MET A 38 9.58 -5.84 16.19
C MET A 38 10.51 -7.05 16.22
N GLU A 39 11.71 -6.97 15.63
CA GLU A 39 12.75 -7.98 15.80
C GLU A 39 13.31 -8.02 17.22
N SER A 40 13.26 -6.89 17.95
CA SER A 40 13.83 -6.78 19.29
C SER A 40 12.98 -7.41 20.40
N ILE A 41 11.70 -7.72 20.14
CA ILE A 41 10.76 -8.32 21.11
C ILE A 41 10.06 -9.53 20.47
N PRO A 42 10.64 -10.74 20.54
CA PRO A 42 9.98 -11.93 19.99
C PRO A 42 8.81 -12.35 20.90
N ASN A 43 7.58 -12.05 20.47
CA ASN A 43 6.36 -12.60 21.06
C ASN A 43 5.41 -13.14 19.97
N PRO A 44 4.46 -14.05 20.28
CA PRO A 44 3.53 -14.60 19.28
C PRO A 44 2.66 -13.54 18.57
N GLY A 45 2.42 -12.38 19.19
CA GLY A 45 1.73 -11.25 18.56
C GLY A 45 2.58 -10.53 17.51
N THR A 46 3.89 -10.72 17.53
CA THR A 46 4.85 -10.05 16.65
C THR A 46 4.69 -10.49 15.21
N GLU A 47 4.40 -11.77 14.94
CA GLU A 47 4.19 -12.26 13.57
C GLU A 47 2.94 -11.67 12.91
N ILE A 48 1.83 -11.56 13.65
CA ILE A 48 0.61 -10.89 13.15
C ILE A 48 0.88 -9.41 12.90
N SER A 49 1.58 -8.75 13.83
CA SER A 49 1.99 -7.36 13.65
C SER A 49 2.91 -7.19 12.43
N LYS A 50 3.87 -8.11 12.19
CA LYS A 50 4.79 -8.04 11.04
C LYS A 50 4.02 -8.14 9.74
N GLN A 51 3.06 -9.06 9.69
CA GLN A 51 2.19 -9.24 8.54
C GLN A 51 1.34 -7.98 8.29
N ALA A 52 0.75 -7.39 9.34
CA ALA A 52 0.00 -6.14 9.24
C ALA A 52 0.87 -4.96 8.77
N LEU A 53 2.10 -4.85 9.29
CA LEU A 53 3.08 -3.85 8.86
C LEU A 53 3.42 -4.01 7.38
N SER A 54 3.70 -5.24 6.93
CA SER A 54 4.00 -5.54 5.53
C SER A 54 2.84 -5.19 4.59
N PHE A 55 1.59 -5.50 4.99
CA PHE A 55 0.42 -5.10 4.20
C PHE A 55 0.26 -3.58 4.13
N THR A 56 0.54 -2.88 5.23
CA THR A 56 0.48 -1.41 5.27
C THR A 56 1.54 -0.79 4.36
N GLU A 57 2.76 -1.33 4.37
CA GLU A 57 3.86 -0.90 3.48
C GLU A 57 3.50 -1.11 2.00
N GLN A 58 2.97 -2.29 1.64
CA GLN A 58 2.54 -2.58 0.26
C GLN A 58 1.43 -1.64 -0.21
N ASN A 59 0.42 -1.40 0.63
CA ASN A 59 -0.67 -0.49 0.31
C ASN A 59 -0.18 0.96 0.17
N MET A 60 0.75 1.38 1.03
CA MET A 60 1.34 2.71 0.98
C MET A 60 2.16 2.93 -0.30
N LYS A 61 2.94 1.93 -0.71
CA LYS A 61 3.68 1.96 -1.98
C LYS A 61 2.76 2.08 -3.18
N ALA A 62 1.65 1.34 -3.19
CA ALA A 62 0.63 1.46 -4.24
C ALA A 62 -0.01 2.86 -4.26
N ALA A 63 -0.25 3.46 -3.10
CA ALA A 63 -0.79 4.82 -3.00
C ALA A 63 0.20 5.88 -3.52
N PHE A 64 1.50 5.74 -3.25
CA PHE A 64 2.52 6.66 -3.80
C PHE A 64 2.66 6.53 -5.31
N ASP A 65 2.66 5.31 -5.86
CA ASP A 65 2.65 5.10 -7.32
C ASP A 65 1.41 5.74 -7.96
N HIS A 66 0.22 5.53 -7.36
CA HIS A 66 -1.02 6.16 -7.79
C HIS A 66 -0.93 7.70 -7.78
N ALA A 67 -0.40 8.27 -6.70
CA ALA A 67 -0.22 9.71 -6.57
C ALA A 67 0.71 10.28 -7.65
N ARG A 68 1.85 9.63 -7.93
CA ARG A 68 2.76 10.05 -9.01
C ARG A 68 2.05 10.06 -10.35
N ARG A 69 1.35 8.96 -10.67
CA ARG A 69 0.62 8.84 -11.93
C ARG A 69 -0.44 9.93 -12.09
N LEU A 70 -1.20 10.22 -11.03
CA LEU A 70 -2.19 11.29 -11.03
C LEU A 70 -1.58 12.68 -11.25
N VAL A 71 -0.43 12.97 -10.62
CA VAL A 71 0.29 14.25 -10.79
C VAL A 71 0.74 14.46 -12.24
N HIS A 72 1.06 13.38 -12.96
CA HIS A 72 1.43 13.42 -14.38
C HIS A 72 0.23 13.41 -15.34
N ALA A 73 -0.99 13.17 -14.87
CA ALA A 73 -2.16 13.12 -15.74
C ALA A 73 -2.35 14.44 -16.48
N THR A 74 -2.61 14.36 -17.77
CA THR A 74 -2.73 15.53 -18.66
C THR A 74 -4.18 15.93 -18.94
N ASP A 75 -5.11 15.01 -18.70
CA ASP A 75 -6.54 15.24 -18.84
C ASP A 75 -7.36 14.38 -17.84
N LEU A 76 -8.65 14.68 -17.75
CA LEU A 76 -9.56 14.00 -16.84
C LEU A 76 -9.76 12.53 -17.21
N GLN A 77 -9.71 12.19 -18.49
CA GLN A 77 -9.89 10.81 -18.95
C GLN A 77 -8.72 9.93 -18.48
N GLU A 78 -7.50 10.43 -18.59
CA GLU A 78 -6.29 9.81 -18.07
C GLU A 78 -6.35 9.68 -16.53
N ALA A 79 -6.73 10.74 -15.82
CA ALA A 79 -6.89 10.71 -14.37
C ALA A 79 -7.93 9.66 -13.91
N MET A 80 -9.08 9.59 -14.60
CA MET A 80 -10.12 8.60 -14.34
C MET A 80 -9.64 7.17 -14.63
N ARG A 81 -8.88 6.98 -15.70
CA ARG A 81 -8.26 5.67 -16.00
C ARG A 81 -7.31 5.26 -14.87
N ILE A 82 -6.42 6.16 -14.44
CA ILE A 82 -5.48 5.92 -13.34
C ILE A 82 -6.24 5.53 -12.05
N GLN A 83 -7.28 6.30 -11.68
CA GLN A 83 -8.13 5.99 -10.53
C GLN A 83 -8.81 4.62 -10.65
N SER A 84 -9.31 4.26 -11.83
CA SER A 84 -9.97 2.97 -12.04
C SER A 84 -8.99 1.78 -11.93
N GLU A 85 -7.77 1.93 -12.44
CA GLU A 85 -6.73 0.91 -12.36
C GLU A 85 -6.25 0.72 -10.91
N PHE A 86 -6.08 1.81 -10.17
CA PHE A 86 -5.77 1.75 -8.75
C PHE A 86 -6.88 1.02 -7.96
N LEU A 87 -8.15 1.39 -8.14
CA LEU A 87 -9.23 0.71 -7.44
C LEU A 87 -9.28 -0.78 -7.77
N LYS A 88 -9.12 -1.16 -9.04
CA LYS A 88 -9.06 -2.57 -9.45
C LYS A 88 -7.91 -3.31 -8.74
N SER A 89 -6.71 -2.74 -8.72
CA SER A 89 -5.56 -3.37 -8.05
C SER A 89 -5.77 -3.48 -6.54
N GLN A 90 -6.32 -2.45 -5.89
CA GLN A 90 -6.63 -2.50 -4.46
C GLN A 90 -7.69 -3.56 -4.12
N PHE A 91 -8.73 -3.72 -4.95
CA PHE A 91 -9.72 -4.78 -4.76
C PHE A 91 -9.12 -6.19 -4.91
N THR A 92 -8.27 -6.39 -5.93
CA THR A 92 -7.58 -7.67 -6.13
C THR A 92 -6.67 -7.98 -4.93
N ASN A 93 -5.84 -7.03 -4.52
CA ASN A 93 -4.91 -7.20 -3.39
C ASN A 93 -5.65 -7.45 -2.08
N ALA A 94 -6.72 -6.69 -1.79
CA ALA A 94 -7.52 -6.89 -0.59
C ALA A 94 -8.18 -8.28 -0.55
N GLY A 95 -8.68 -8.77 -1.70
CA GLY A 95 -9.24 -10.11 -1.81
C GLY A 95 -8.20 -11.22 -1.60
N GLU A 96 -6.96 -11.00 -2.05
CA GLU A 96 -5.84 -11.92 -1.83
C GLU A 96 -5.38 -11.92 -0.38
N HIS A 97 -5.19 -10.74 0.23
CA HIS A 97 -4.84 -10.59 1.65
C HIS A 97 -5.89 -11.23 2.55
N MET A 98 -7.19 -11.06 2.25
CA MET A 98 -8.27 -11.71 2.99
C MET A 98 -8.19 -13.24 2.91
N ARG A 99 -7.88 -13.79 1.73
CA ARG A 99 -7.67 -15.24 1.56
C ARG A 99 -6.45 -15.73 2.34
N GLN A 100 -5.34 -14.98 2.33
CA GLN A 100 -4.13 -15.33 3.07
C GLN A 100 -4.35 -15.31 4.58
N ILE A 101 -5.01 -14.28 5.11
CA ILE A 101 -5.34 -14.19 6.54
C ILE A 101 -6.27 -15.35 6.93
N THR A 102 -7.33 -15.60 6.17
CA THR A 102 -8.28 -16.70 6.46
C THR A 102 -7.60 -18.07 6.39
N GLY A 103 -6.76 -18.29 5.38
CA GLY A 103 -5.98 -19.52 5.24
C GLY A 103 -4.95 -19.70 6.36
N GLY A 104 -4.27 -18.63 6.77
CA GLY A 104 -3.31 -18.63 7.87
C GLY A 104 -3.97 -18.95 9.22
N VAL A 105 -5.11 -18.31 9.51
CA VAL A 105 -5.91 -18.58 10.72
C VAL A 105 -6.44 -20.02 10.74
N MET A 106 -6.97 -20.52 9.62
CA MET A 106 -7.42 -21.92 9.53
C MET A 106 -6.27 -22.91 9.73
N SER A 107 -5.10 -22.62 9.18
CA SER A 107 -3.91 -23.49 9.29
C SER A 107 -3.41 -23.53 10.73
N ALA A 108 -3.28 -22.37 11.39
CA ALA A 108 -2.91 -22.26 12.79
C ALA A 108 -3.92 -22.97 13.72
N ALA A 109 -5.23 -22.83 13.45
CA ALA A 109 -6.27 -23.53 14.21
C ALA A 109 -6.20 -25.05 14.02
N LYS A 110 -5.85 -25.52 12.82
CA LYS A 110 -5.70 -26.94 12.50
C LYS A 110 -4.45 -27.55 13.14
N GLU A 111 -3.35 -26.81 13.22
CA GLU A 111 -2.15 -27.23 13.96
C GLU A 111 -2.42 -27.31 15.47
N ALA A 112 -3.05 -26.28 16.05
CA ALA A 112 -3.38 -26.25 17.47
C ALA A 112 -4.37 -27.33 17.92
N SER A 113 -5.19 -27.86 16.99
CA SER A 113 -6.11 -28.97 17.26
C SER A 113 -5.47 -30.34 17.05
N LYS A 114 -4.40 -30.44 16.25
CA LYS A 114 -3.58 -31.65 16.10
C LYS A 114 -2.70 -31.92 17.32
N ASP A 115 -2.18 -30.87 17.96
CA ASP A 115 -1.30 -30.98 19.13
C ASP A 115 -2.03 -31.40 20.42
N LYS A 116 -3.38 -31.42 20.39
CA LYS A 116 -4.24 -31.86 21.50
C LYS A 116 -4.64 -33.35 21.45
N PHE A 117 -4.11 -34.13 20.51
CA PHE A 117 -4.37 -35.57 20.38
C PHE A 117 -3.10 -36.39 20.19
#